data_AF-A0A1V5JQD9-F1
#
_entry.id   AF-A0A1V5JQD9-F1
#
_cell.length_a   1.000
_cell.length_b   1.000
_cell.length_c   1.000
_cell.angle_alpha   90.00
_cell.angle_beta   90.00
_cell.angle_gamma   90.00
#
_symmetry.space_group_name_H-M   'P 1'
#
loop_
_entity.id
_entity.type
_entity.pdbx_description
1 polymer ?
#
loop_
_entity_poly.entity_id
_entity_poly.type
_entity_poly.pdbx_seq_one_letter_code
_entity_poly.pdbx_strand_id
1 'polypeptide(L)'
;MQDTILQPTVLAMGGVLKNAYAMLSGLFMSILGYFLPVKDIVRLLILFFVLDVFFGFWAAKKLRKERFSVKIIWSHTIPRMLVSIVLILGAYMWDSTYQQDFVSTHKVVGWFISGVLLYSIAENGYHITKWAMFPKLANLIGNKLKDKTGIDLKEQEEANAKATDHKG
;
A
#
# COMPACT_ATOMS: atom_id res chain seq x y z
N MET A 1 -38.28 35.42 -33.86
CA MET A 1 -38.35 34.00 -34.27
C MET A 1 -37.09 33.20 -33.93
N GLN A 2 -35.89 33.79 -33.87
CA GLN A 2 -34.69 33.08 -33.40
C GLN A 2 -34.72 32.74 -31.90
N ASP A 3 -35.25 33.62 -31.04
CA ASP A 3 -35.28 33.37 -29.59
C ASP A 3 -36.19 32.21 -29.16
N THR A 4 -37.22 31.89 -29.95
CA THR A 4 -38.18 30.82 -29.65
C THR A 4 -37.61 29.42 -29.94
N ILE A 5 -36.61 29.31 -30.81
CA ILE A 5 -35.95 28.04 -31.17
C ILE A 5 -34.69 27.78 -30.33
N LEU A 6 -34.04 28.83 -29.81
CA LEU A 6 -32.85 28.71 -28.96
C LEU A 6 -33.16 28.22 -27.54
N GLN A 7 -34.34 28.53 -26.98
CA GLN A 7 -34.71 28.04 -25.66
C GLN A 7 -34.85 26.51 -25.54
N PRO A 8 -35.57 25.80 -26.44
CA PRO A 8 -35.72 24.35 -26.33
C PRO A 8 -34.39 23.61 -26.58
N THR A 9 -33.51 24.12 -27.43
CA THR A 9 -32.20 23.51 -27.70
C THR A 9 -31.23 23.68 -26.53
N VAL A 10 -31.22 24.84 -25.87
CA VAL A 10 -30.43 25.07 -24.65
C VAL A 10 -30.95 24.25 -23.47
N LEU A 11 -32.28 24.12 -23.32
CA LEU A 11 -32.91 23.24 -22.32
C LEU A 11 -32.60 21.76 -22.57
N ALA A 12 -32.66 21.31 -23.82
CA ALA A 12 -32.29 19.95 -24.21
C ALA A 12 -30.81 19.68 -23.96
N MET A 13 -29.91 20.62 -24.29
CA MET A 13 -28.48 20.50 -24.05
C MET A 13 -28.16 20.46 -22.54
N GLY A 14 -28.86 21.27 -21.73
CA GLY A 14 -28.77 21.21 -20.28
C GLY A 14 -29.29 19.90 -19.69
N GLY A 15 -30.36 19.33 -20.27
CA GLY A 15 -30.90 18.02 -19.89
C GLY A 15 -29.94 16.87 -20.20
N VAL A 16 -29.33 16.86 -21.39
CA VAL A 16 -28.33 15.86 -21.79
C VAL A 16 -27.10 15.92 -20.89
N LEU A 17 -26.61 17.11 -20.54
CA LEU A 17 -25.48 17.26 -19.62
C LEU A 17 -25.80 16.75 -18.20
N LYS A 18 -26.99 17.05 -17.68
CA LYS A 18 -27.44 16.54 -16.37
C LYS A 18 -27.58 15.01 -16.37
N ASN A 19 -28.13 14.44 -17.45
CA ASN A 19 -28.28 13.00 -17.58
C ASN A 19 -26.93 12.30 -17.75
N ALA A 20 -26.01 12.88 -18.52
CA ALA A 20 -24.64 12.39 -18.63
C ALA A 20 -23.91 12.43 -17.29
N TYR A 21 -24.06 13.51 -16.52
CA TYR A 21 -23.51 13.60 -15.17
C TYR A 21 -24.12 12.58 -14.21
N ALA A 22 -25.44 12.37 -14.27
CA ALA A 22 -26.13 11.36 -13.47
C ALA A 22 -25.65 9.94 -13.84
N MET A 23 -25.46 9.65 -15.12
CA MET A 23 -24.93 8.38 -15.60
C MET A 23 -23.48 8.16 -15.15
N LEU A 24 -22.61 9.18 -15.31
CA LEU A 24 -21.21 9.10 -14.87
C LEU A 24 -21.08 8.93 -13.36
N SER A 25 -21.86 9.68 -12.58
CA SER A 25 -21.86 9.56 -11.13
C SER A 25 -22.44 8.20 -10.68
N GLY A 26 -23.48 7.69 -11.34
CA GLY A 26 -24.01 6.35 -11.08
C GLY A 26 -23.01 5.23 -11.39
N LEU A 27 -22.29 5.35 -12.51
CA LEU A 27 -21.23 4.40 -12.90
C LEU A 27 -20.08 4.45 -11.89
N PHE A 28 -19.65 5.65 -11.52
CA PHE A 28 -18.61 5.84 -10.51
C PHE A 28 -19.03 5.29 -9.14
N MET A 29 -20.27 5.55 -8.71
CA MET A 29 -20.78 5.06 -7.42
C MET A 29 -20.96 3.54 -7.39
N SER A 30 -21.28 2.93 -8.53
CA SER A 30 -21.35 1.47 -8.67
C SER A 30 -19.97 0.83 -8.51
N ILE A 31 -18.94 1.42 -9.11
CA ILE A 31 -17.55 0.97 -8.93
C ILE A 31 -17.13 1.11 -7.46
N LEU A 32 -17.41 2.25 -6.82
CA LEU A 32 -17.12 2.44 -5.41
C LEU A 32 -17.87 1.47 -4.50
N GLY A 33 -19.14 1.18 -4.81
CA GLY A 33 -19.96 0.21 -4.11
C GLY A 33 -19.41 -1.22 -4.23
N TYR A 34 -18.88 -1.59 -5.40
CA TYR A 34 -18.26 -2.89 -5.61
C TYR A 34 -17.06 -3.14 -4.70
N PHE A 35 -16.22 -2.12 -4.46
CA PHE A 35 -15.03 -2.22 -3.61
C PHE A 35 -15.28 -1.92 -2.12
N LEU A 36 -16.55 -1.72 -1.72
CA LEU A 36 -16.93 -1.45 -0.34
C LEU A 36 -16.45 -2.52 0.66
N PRO A 37 -16.45 -3.83 0.33
CA PRO A 37 -15.94 -4.88 1.23
C PRO A 37 -14.44 -4.78 1.51
N VAL A 38 -13.67 -4.11 0.65
CA VAL A 38 -12.21 -3.95 0.76
C VAL A 38 -11.84 -2.64 1.46
N LYS A 39 -12.82 -1.75 1.68
CA LYS A 39 -12.62 -0.39 2.21
C LYS A 39 -11.80 -0.37 3.50
N ASP A 40 -12.08 -1.29 4.43
CA ASP A 40 -11.44 -1.27 5.74
C ASP A 40 -9.97 -1.69 5.65
N ILE A 41 -9.64 -2.67 4.80
CA ILE A 41 -8.25 -3.07 4.52
C ILE A 41 -7.48 -1.92 3.86
N VAL A 42 -8.09 -1.26 2.87
CA VAL A 42 -7.47 -0.11 2.18
C VAL A 42 -7.22 1.05 3.16
N ARG A 43 -8.19 1.38 4.02
CA ARG A 43 -8.03 2.42 5.06
C ARG A 43 -6.89 2.10 6.02
N LEU A 44 -6.79 0.84 6.46
CA LEU A 44 -5.72 0.39 7.35
C LEU A 44 -4.35 0.48 6.67
N LEU A 45 -4.26 0.13 5.39
CA LEU A 45 -3.02 0.26 4.62
C LEU A 45 -2.62 1.70 4.38
N ILE A 46 -3.57 2.59 4.10
CA ILE A 46 -3.29 4.04 4.00
C ILE A 46 -2.75 4.55 5.33
N LEU A 47 -3.35 4.15 6.47
CA LEU A 47 -2.84 4.52 7.79
C LEU A 47 -1.41 4.03 8.01
N PHE A 48 -1.15 2.74 7.74
CA PHE A 48 0.20 2.17 7.88
C PHE A 48 1.19 2.84 6.94
N PHE A 49 0.76 3.21 5.74
CA PHE A 49 1.61 3.93 4.81
C PHE A 49 1.98 5.33 5.31
N VAL A 50 1.02 6.07 5.87
CA VAL A 50 1.29 7.38 6.48
C VAL A 50 2.29 7.23 7.63
N LEU A 51 2.13 6.20 8.46
CA LEU A 51 3.09 5.89 9.52
C LEU A 51 4.46 5.53 8.94
N ASP A 52 4.53 4.67 7.93
CA ASP A 52 5.77 4.26 7.27
C ASP A 52 6.54 5.46 6.71
N VAL A 53 5.84 6.39 6.05
CA VAL A 53 6.43 7.65 5.58
C VAL A 53 6.91 8.51 6.74
N PHE A 54 6.12 8.62 7.82
CA PHE A 54 6.48 9.44 8.99
C PHE A 54 7.73 8.91 9.69
N PHE A 55 7.77 7.60 9.97
CA PHE A 55 8.92 6.94 10.58
C PHE A 55 10.13 6.92 9.63
N GLY A 56 9.94 6.68 8.34
CA GLY A 56 11.01 6.76 7.34
C GLY A 56 11.61 8.16 7.23
N PHE A 57 10.78 9.19 7.23
CA PHE A 57 11.22 10.59 7.26
C PHE A 57 11.99 10.93 8.54
N TRP A 58 11.48 10.49 9.70
CA TRP A 58 12.11 10.77 10.97
C TRP A 58 13.46 10.04 11.11
N ALA A 59 13.56 8.80 10.63
CA ALA A 59 14.79 8.03 10.56
C ALA A 59 15.82 8.71 9.66
N ALA A 60 15.44 9.12 8.45
CA ALA A 60 16.31 9.84 7.52
C ALA A 60 16.85 11.15 8.13
N LYS A 61 15.98 11.93 8.79
CA LYS A 61 16.37 13.18 9.45
C LYS A 61 17.34 12.96 10.61
N LYS A 62 17.12 11.91 11.42
CA LYS A 62 17.91 11.66 12.64
C LYS A 62 19.22 10.91 12.39
N LEU A 63 19.26 9.94 11.46
CA LEU A 63 20.46 9.14 11.18
C LEU A 63 21.38 9.76 10.13
N ARG A 64 20.84 10.29 9.03
CA ARG A 64 21.68 10.64 7.86
C ARG A 64 22.10 12.10 7.81
N LYS A 65 21.48 13.01 8.59
CA LYS A 65 21.71 14.48 8.53
C LYS A 65 21.64 15.08 7.11
N GLU A 66 21.11 14.35 6.13
CA GLU A 66 21.03 14.81 4.74
C GLU A 66 19.81 15.70 4.50
N ARG A 67 19.94 16.63 3.55
CA ARG A 67 18.86 17.51 3.13
C ARG A 67 17.73 16.68 2.52
N PHE A 68 16.55 16.87 3.08
CA PHE A 68 15.26 16.36 2.61
C PHE A 68 15.22 16.07 1.10
N SER A 69 15.15 14.80 0.73
CA SER A 69 14.98 14.38 -0.67
C SER A 69 13.59 13.81 -0.88
N VAL A 70 12.67 14.68 -1.31
CA VAL A 70 11.31 14.32 -1.77
C VAL A 70 11.36 13.21 -2.83
N LYS A 71 12.45 13.14 -3.59
CA LYS A 71 12.70 12.16 -4.64
C LYS A 71 12.68 10.72 -4.14
N ILE A 72 13.14 10.46 -2.91
CA ILE A 72 13.17 9.10 -2.35
C ILE A 72 11.74 8.61 -2.03
N ILE A 73 10.92 9.49 -1.45
CA ILE A 73 9.52 9.19 -1.11
C ILE A 73 8.70 8.91 -2.38
N TRP A 74 8.90 9.74 -3.42
CA TRP A 74 8.23 9.59 -4.70
C TRP A 74 8.72 8.39 -5.52
N SER A 75 9.98 7.98 -5.38
CA SER A 75 10.54 6.88 -6.18
C SER A 75 10.27 5.49 -5.61
N HIS A 76 10.13 5.36 -4.28
CA HIS A 76 9.98 4.05 -3.64
C HIS A 76 8.65 3.91 -2.91
N THR A 77 8.25 4.91 -2.15
CA THR A 77 7.11 4.80 -1.24
C THR A 77 5.80 4.93 -2.02
N ILE A 78 5.64 5.95 -2.87
CA ILE A 78 4.41 6.14 -3.66
C ILE A 78 4.12 4.97 -4.62
N PRO A 79 5.07 4.46 -5.42
CA PRO A 79 4.84 3.30 -6.27
C PRO A 79 4.46 2.06 -5.47
N ARG A 80 5.14 1.81 -4.33
CA ARG A 80 4.82 0.70 -3.42
C ARG A 80 3.38 0.78 -2.91
N MET A 81 2.88 1.98 -2.58
CA MET A 81 1.48 2.17 -2.17
C MET A 81 0.52 1.81 -3.30
N LEU A 82 0.75 2.35 -4.50
CA LEU A 82 -0.10 2.14 -5.66
C LEU A 82 -0.17 0.66 -6.03
N VAL A 83 0.99 -0.02 -6.10
CA VAL A 83 1.05 -1.45 -6.35
C VAL A 83 0.30 -2.23 -5.28
N SER A 84 0.44 -1.88 -4.00
CA SER A 84 -0.26 -2.55 -2.90
C SER A 84 -1.78 -2.43 -3.01
N ILE A 85 -2.28 -1.23 -3.34
CA ILE A 85 -3.72 -0.99 -3.53
C ILE A 85 -4.23 -1.78 -4.73
N VAL A 86 -3.56 -1.68 -5.88
CA VAL A 86 -3.94 -2.41 -7.10
C VAL A 86 -3.94 -3.92 -6.86
N LEU A 87 -2.95 -4.45 -6.13
CA LEU A 87 -2.85 -5.88 -5.85
C LEU A 87 -4.03 -6.39 -5.01
N ILE A 88 -4.46 -5.62 -4.01
CA ILE A 88 -5.60 -6.00 -3.16
C ILE A 88 -6.93 -5.86 -3.91
N LEU A 89 -7.10 -4.80 -4.70
CA LEU A 89 -8.27 -4.65 -5.55
C LEU A 89 -8.36 -5.80 -6.56
N GLY A 90 -7.24 -6.19 -7.16
CA GLY A 90 -7.13 -7.35 -8.06
C GLY A 90 -7.44 -8.66 -7.36
N ALA A 91 -6.90 -8.88 -6.16
CA ALA A 91 -7.19 -10.07 -5.35
C ALA A 91 -8.67 -10.14 -4.95
N TYR A 92 -9.30 -9.01 -4.68
CA TYR A 92 -10.74 -8.97 -4.41
C TYR A 92 -11.58 -9.25 -5.67
N MET A 93 -11.19 -8.68 -6.81
CA MET A 93 -11.83 -8.99 -8.08
C MET A 93 -11.71 -10.48 -8.42
N TRP A 94 -10.57 -11.08 -8.13
CA TRP A 94 -10.33 -12.51 -8.25
C TRP A 94 -11.29 -13.31 -7.36
N ASP A 95 -11.31 -13.04 -6.06
CA ASP A 95 -12.18 -13.73 -5.10
C ASP A 95 -13.66 -13.63 -5.50
N SER A 96 -14.10 -12.44 -5.92
CA SER A 96 -15.47 -12.17 -6.36
C SER A 96 -15.83 -12.90 -7.66
N THR A 97 -14.91 -12.97 -8.61
CA THR A 97 -15.12 -13.66 -9.91
C THR A 97 -15.22 -15.17 -9.73
N TYR A 98 -14.37 -15.74 -8.86
CA TYR A 98 -14.29 -17.19 -8.64
C TYR A 98 -15.15 -17.68 -7.45
N GLN A 99 -15.94 -16.80 -6.84
CA GLN A 99 -16.81 -17.10 -5.69
C GLN A 99 -16.06 -17.82 -4.55
N GLN A 100 -14.86 -17.34 -4.24
CA GLN A 100 -13.97 -17.98 -3.30
C GLN A 100 -14.32 -17.56 -1.86
N ASP A 101 -15.35 -18.19 -1.28
CA ASP A 101 -15.88 -17.81 0.04
C ASP A 101 -15.09 -18.40 1.23
N PHE A 102 -14.36 -19.50 1.01
CA PHE A 102 -13.71 -20.24 2.10
C PHE A 102 -12.39 -19.60 2.57
N VAL A 103 -11.62 -19.04 1.63
CA VAL A 103 -10.37 -18.33 1.91
C VAL A 103 -10.42 -17.02 1.12
N SER A 104 -10.68 -15.92 1.82
CA SER A 104 -10.66 -14.58 1.23
C SER A 104 -9.22 -14.17 0.89
N THR A 105 -8.78 -14.42 -0.35
CA THR A 105 -7.43 -14.09 -0.84
C THR A 105 -7.09 -12.62 -0.61
N HIS A 106 -8.03 -11.69 -0.83
CA HIS A 106 -7.83 -10.26 -0.57
C HIS A 106 -7.49 -9.95 0.89
N LYS A 107 -8.01 -10.71 1.86
CA LYS A 107 -7.66 -10.58 3.28
C LYS A 107 -6.27 -11.11 3.56
N VAL A 108 -5.89 -12.23 2.96
CA VAL A 108 -4.55 -12.82 3.09
C VAL A 108 -3.49 -11.89 2.50
N VAL A 109 -3.74 -11.37 1.29
CA VAL A 109 -2.86 -10.39 0.63
C VAL A 109 -2.77 -9.10 1.44
N GLY A 110 -3.91 -8.58 1.91
CA GLY A 110 -3.95 -7.41 2.79
C GLY A 110 -3.14 -7.62 4.06
N TRP A 111 -3.34 -8.75 4.75
CA TRP A 111 -2.58 -9.11 5.95
C TRP A 111 -1.07 -9.19 5.70
N PHE A 112 -0.66 -9.81 4.59
CA PHE A 112 0.74 -9.89 4.21
C PHE A 112 1.35 -8.50 3.97
N ILE A 113 0.72 -7.66 3.13
CA ILE A 113 1.21 -6.30 2.85
C ILE A 113 1.27 -5.47 4.13
N SER A 114 0.22 -5.53 4.97
CA SER A 114 0.19 -4.88 6.27
C SER A 114 1.35 -5.33 7.16
N GLY A 115 1.67 -6.62 7.17
CA GLY A 115 2.83 -7.16 7.89
C GLY A 115 4.16 -6.59 7.40
N VAL A 116 4.37 -6.52 6.08
CA VAL A 116 5.59 -5.93 5.50
C VAL A 116 5.70 -4.43 5.81
N LEU A 117 4.57 -3.69 5.83
CA LEU A 117 4.56 -2.27 6.24
C LEU A 117 4.87 -2.11 7.73
N LEU A 118 4.28 -2.94 8.59
CA LEU A 118 4.59 -2.94 10.01
C LEU A 118 6.07 -3.24 10.27
N TYR A 119 6.66 -4.18 9.54
CA TYR A 119 8.09 -4.46 9.61
C TYR A 119 8.93 -3.22 9.26
N SER A 120 8.61 -2.55 8.15
CA SER A 120 9.28 -1.32 7.70
C SER A 120 9.17 -0.19 8.73
N ILE A 121 7.98 0.04 9.29
CA ILE A 121 7.76 1.00 10.37
C ILE A 121 8.63 0.67 11.58
N ALA A 122 8.69 -0.60 11.92
CA ALA A 122 9.35 -1.06 13.13
C ALA A 122 10.88 -1.02 13.00
N GLU A 123 11.43 -1.34 11.83
CA GLU A 123 12.85 -1.16 11.48
C GLU A 123 13.24 0.32 11.53
N ASN A 124 12.48 1.20 10.86
CA ASN A 124 12.69 2.65 10.91
C ASN A 124 12.56 3.20 12.35
N GLY A 125 11.57 2.72 13.10
CA GLY A 125 11.35 3.04 14.50
C GLY A 125 12.53 2.63 15.38
N TYR A 126 13.08 1.43 15.19
CA TYR A 126 14.26 0.95 15.90
C TYR A 126 15.47 1.85 15.64
N HIS A 127 15.73 2.22 14.38
CA HIS A 127 16.82 3.14 14.04
C HIS A 127 16.71 4.48 14.78
N ILE A 128 15.49 5.02 14.96
CA ILE A 128 15.26 6.30 15.64
C ILE A 128 15.41 6.18 17.17
N THR A 129 14.85 5.12 17.75
CA THR A 129 14.66 4.99 19.20
C THR A 129 15.71 4.13 19.89
N LYS A 130 16.53 3.38 19.12
CA LYS A 130 17.43 2.33 19.62
C LYS A 130 16.72 1.40 20.62
N TRP A 131 15.45 1.10 20.36
CA TRP A 131 14.62 0.42 21.33
C TRP A 131 15.12 -1.01 21.56
N ALA A 132 15.68 -1.27 22.74
CA ALA A 132 16.37 -2.52 23.08
C ALA A 132 15.50 -3.79 23.01
N MET A 133 14.18 -3.63 22.91
CA MET A 133 13.22 -4.73 22.69
C MET A 133 13.31 -5.30 21.27
N PHE A 134 13.63 -4.48 20.27
CA PHE A 134 13.68 -4.90 18.87
C PHE A 134 14.74 -5.96 18.56
N PRO A 135 16.02 -5.79 18.95
CA PRO A 135 17.04 -6.81 18.73
C PRO A 135 16.80 -8.07 19.56
N LYS A 136 16.12 -7.97 20.72
CA LYS A 136 15.70 -9.13 21.50
C LYS A 136 14.61 -9.94 20.80
N LEU A 137 13.62 -9.28 20.20
CA LEU A 137 12.59 -9.93 19.39
C LEU A 137 13.17 -10.55 18.12
N ALA A 138 14.05 -9.84 17.41
CA ALA A 138 14.73 -10.33 16.22
C ALA A 138 15.58 -11.58 16.53
N ASN A 139 16.35 -11.58 17.63
CA ASN A 139 17.09 -12.75 18.07
C ASN A 139 16.18 -13.91 18.51
N LEU A 140 15.03 -13.63 19.14
CA LEU A 140 14.05 -14.66 19.52
C LEU A 140 13.42 -15.34 18.31
N ILE A 141 13.05 -14.56 17.29
CA ILE A 141 12.47 -15.06 16.04
C ILE A 141 13.54 -15.80 15.23
N GLY A 142 14.75 -15.25 15.11
CA GLY A 142 15.88 -15.88 14.43
C GLY A 142 16.28 -17.20 15.06
N ASN A 143 16.37 -17.27 16.39
CA ASN A 143 16.67 -18.53 17.09
C ASN A 143 15.56 -19.56 16.90
N LYS A 144 14.28 -19.17 16.98
CA LYS A 144 13.15 -20.10 16.74
C LYS A 144 13.08 -20.59 15.29
N LEU A 145 13.48 -19.78 14.32
CA LEU A 145 13.59 -20.19 12.92
C LEU A 145 14.76 -21.16 12.74
N LYS A 146 15.94 -20.82 13.24
CA LYS A 146 17.12 -21.69 13.23
C LYS A 146 16.85 -23.05 13.87
N ASP A 147 16.16 -23.08 15.01
CA ASP A 147 15.80 -24.31 15.72
C ASP A 147 14.78 -25.17 14.94
N LYS A 148 13.93 -24.55 14.11
CA LYS A 148 12.87 -25.27 13.36
C LYS A 148 13.26 -25.65 11.94
N THR A 149 14.09 -24.86 11.27
CA THR A 149 14.42 -25.04 9.85
C THR A 149 15.89 -25.32 9.60
N GLY A 150 16.76 -25.12 10.60
CA GLY A 150 18.22 -25.24 10.45
C GLY A 150 18.86 -24.11 9.63
N ILE A 151 18.08 -23.12 9.16
CA ILE A 151 18.56 -22.04 8.32
C ILE A 151 19.06 -20.89 9.19
N ASP A 152 20.35 -20.56 9.08
CA ASP A 152 20.96 -19.42 9.75
C ASP A 152 20.83 -18.16 8.88
N LEU A 153 19.86 -17.30 9.22
CA LEU A 153 19.57 -16.08 8.48
C LEU A 153 20.76 -15.10 8.45
N LYS A 154 21.64 -15.15 9.46
CA LYS A 154 22.84 -14.31 9.52
C LYS A 154 23.88 -14.72 8.48
N GLU A 155 24.02 -16.02 8.22
CA GLU A 155 24.98 -16.57 7.26
C GLU A 155 24.55 -16.27 5.81
N GLN A 156 23.23 -16.24 5.54
CA GLN A 156 22.68 -15.83 4.25
C GLN A 156 22.81 -14.32 3.98
N GLU A 157 22.63 -13.46 4.98
CA GLU A 157 22.85 -12.01 4.84
C GLU A 157 24.32 -11.70 4.55
N GLU A 158 25.26 -12.35 5.23
CA GLU A 158 26.70 -12.18 4.99
C GLU A 158 27.15 -12.72 3.62
N ALA A 159 26.56 -13.83 3.16
CA ALA A 159 26.83 -14.38 1.83
C ALA A 159 26.31 -13.47 0.70
N ASN A 160 25.11 -12.88 0.87
CA ASN A 160 24.55 -11.94 -0.11
C ASN A 160 25.32 -10.61 -0.12
N ALA A 161 25.73 -10.09 1.04
CA ALA A 161 26.53 -8.88 1.12
C ALA A 161 27.89 -9.02 0.41
N LYS A 162 28.56 -10.17 0.55
CA LYS A 162 29.81 -10.49 -0.18
C LYS A 162 29.60 -10.71 -1.68
N ALA A 163 28.45 -11.24 -2.10
CA ALA A 163 28.12 -11.43 -3.51
C ALA A 163 27.85 -10.10 -4.26
N THR A 164 27.38 -9.07 -3.55
CA THR A 164 27.20 -7.72 -4.10
C THR A 164 28.47 -6.89 -4.17
N ASP A 165 29.49 -7.18 -3.34
CA ASP A 165 30.78 -6.46 -3.34
C ASP A 165 31.68 -6.87 -4.51
N HIS A 166 31.55 -8.10 -5.02
CA HIS A 166 32.33 -8.60 -6.17
C HIS A 166 31.78 -8.20 -7.55
N LYS A 167 30.70 -7.41 -7.63
CA LYS A 167 30.15 -6.88 -8.89
C LYS A 167 30.37 -5.37 -9.07
N GLY A 168 31.16 -4.74 -8.20
CA GLY A 168 31.61 -3.35 -8.31
C GLY A 168 32.84 -3.20 -9.19
#